data_AF-A0A3B3ZS46-F1
#
_entry.id   AF-A0A3B3ZS46-F1
#
_cell.length_a   1.000
_cell.length_b   1.000
_cell.length_c   1.000
_cell.angle_alpha   90.00
_cell.angle_beta   90.00
_cell.angle_gamma   90.00
#
_symmetry.space_group_name_H-M   'P 1'
#
loop_
_entity.id
_entity.type
_entity.pdbx_description
1 polymer ?
#
loop_
_entity_poly.entity_id
_entity_poly.type
_entity_poly.pdbx_seq_one_letter_code
_entity_poly.pdbx_strand_id
1 'polypeptide(L)'
;MLKTSGLLHPDDRQDELKQVEVYKSHSKFMKTKIDHLKQEMNKKETEMQTLQTKLDTLANQNSDCKQHIEVLKESLTAKEQRANTLQTEVDALRVRLEEKEQFLTKKTKQLQDLSDEKSTLTGEIRDLKDMLEVKERKVNVLQKKIENLNTDTALATLEEALSEKERVIENLREQKDREDRMRLEDMELLKKENQELKDKLGQTLPTELLLLVYLVHFTLFMSFPISFIFSLTCKPYPDKGEESIQKKNYNNYLSLKHFTPSLNGTSRSPDITERLRLLEQEVSRYREESVKSQAEVDRLMAALRDAETDRSFKDKKISDLERGKTIHKIYFTYYSFSFGQLEELMRALEKTREELDATKMRLSTTQQSLHERDGHLNNLRQERRKQLEEILEMKQQALLAAISEKDANIALLEISASNRKKAQEEVMALKREKDRLMHQLKQQVESRNPFYP
;
A
#
# COMPACT_ATOMS: atom_id res chain seq x y z
N MET A 1 138.85 -86.00 -0.90
CA MET A 1 140.07 -86.73 -0.50
C MET A 1 140.02 -86.95 0.99
N LEU A 2 139.98 -88.20 1.43
CA LEU A 2 140.53 -88.73 2.69
C LEU A 2 140.29 -90.24 2.65
N LYS A 3 141.30 -90.97 2.16
CA LYS A 3 141.43 -92.41 2.31
C LYS A 3 141.89 -92.66 3.74
N THR A 4 141.08 -93.32 4.54
CA THR A 4 141.53 -94.00 5.75
C THR A 4 141.07 -95.45 5.68
N SER A 5 141.93 -96.28 5.09
CA SER A 5 141.95 -97.73 5.30
C SER A 5 142.29 -98.01 6.76
N GLY A 6 141.27 -98.12 7.60
CA GLY A 6 141.32 -98.85 8.86
C GLY A 6 140.66 -100.22 8.64
N LEU A 7 141.41 -101.29 8.82
CA LEU A 7 140.88 -102.66 8.85
C LEU A 7 140.01 -102.79 10.12
N LEU A 8 138.73 -102.45 10.02
CA LEU A 8 137.76 -102.70 11.09
C LEU A 8 137.50 -104.21 11.20
N HIS A 9 137.46 -104.70 12.44
CA HIS A 9 137.10 -106.07 12.78
C HIS A 9 135.73 -106.39 12.13
N PRO A 10 135.48 -107.62 11.61
CA PRO A 10 134.22 -107.94 10.95
C PRO A 10 132.98 -107.61 11.80
N ASP A 11 133.08 -107.63 13.12
CA ASP A 11 132.04 -107.15 14.06
C ASP A 11 131.83 -105.63 14.07
N ASP A 12 132.90 -104.81 14.02
CA ASP A 12 132.78 -103.34 14.03
C ASP A 12 132.18 -102.80 12.72
N ARG A 13 132.48 -103.45 11.58
CA ARG A 13 131.82 -103.12 10.29
C ARG A 13 130.36 -103.52 10.29
N GLN A 14 130.01 -104.61 10.96
CA GLN A 14 128.63 -105.07 11.10
C GLN A 14 127.82 -104.08 11.95
N ASP A 15 128.41 -103.53 13.02
CA ASP A 15 127.76 -102.56 13.90
C ASP A 15 127.67 -101.15 13.27
N GLU A 16 128.66 -100.70 12.51
CA GLU A 16 128.53 -99.50 11.66
C GLU A 16 127.42 -99.66 10.61
N LEU A 17 127.30 -100.84 9.97
CA LEU A 17 126.21 -101.15 9.04
C LEU A 17 124.84 -101.10 9.72
N LYS A 18 124.68 -101.68 10.91
CA LYS A 18 123.44 -101.59 11.70
C LYS A 18 123.12 -100.14 12.07
N GLN A 19 124.12 -99.35 12.44
CA GLN A 19 123.94 -97.94 12.79
C GLN A 19 123.48 -97.13 11.56
N VAL A 20 124.07 -97.37 10.39
CA VAL A 20 123.64 -96.78 9.11
C VAL A 20 122.22 -97.20 8.73
N GLU A 21 121.84 -98.46 8.97
CA GLU A 21 120.47 -98.98 8.74
C GLU A 21 119.44 -98.25 9.64
N VAL A 22 119.77 -98.05 10.92
CA VAL A 22 118.94 -97.29 11.88
C VAL A 22 118.80 -95.83 11.44
N TYR A 23 119.89 -95.17 11.04
CA TYR A 23 119.84 -93.80 10.54
C TYR A 23 119.02 -93.68 9.25
N LYS A 24 119.15 -94.65 8.34
CA LYS A 24 118.37 -94.69 7.10
C LYS A 24 116.89 -94.91 7.37
N SER A 25 116.55 -95.80 8.30
CA SER A 25 115.17 -96.04 8.76
C SER A 25 114.59 -94.79 9.43
N HIS A 26 115.35 -94.14 10.32
CA HIS A 26 114.93 -92.90 10.97
C HIS A 26 114.76 -91.74 9.98
N SER A 27 115.70 -91.58 9.04
CA SER A 27 115.61 -90.58 7.97
C SER A 27 114.38 -90.80 7.09
N LYS A 28 114.08 -92.06 6.72
CA LYS A 28 112.87 -92.42 5.98
C LYS A 28 111.61 -92.10 6.78
N PHE A 29 111.57 -92.45 8.08
CA PHE A 29 110.46 -92.11 8.97
C PHE A 29 110.24 -90.60 9.07
N MET A 30 111.31 -89.83 9.29
CA MET A 30 111.25 -88.37 9.39
C MET A 30 110.77 -87.76 8.06
N LYS A 31 111.24 -88.26 6.92
CA LYS A 31 110.76 -87.84 5.61
C LYS A 31 109.27 -88.12 5.44
N THR A 32 108.80 -89.32 5.77
CA THR A 32 107.37 -89.65 5.73
C THR A 32 106.53 -88.75 6.65
N LYS A 33 107.02 -88.46 7.86
CA LYS A 33 106.33 -87.55 8.79
C LYS A 33 106.29 -86.12 8.29
N ILE A 34 107.38 -85.63 7.69
CA ILE A 34 107.45 -84.30 7.05
C ILE A 34 106.48 -84.23 5.86
N ASP A 35 106.47 -85.24 5.00
CA ASP A 35 105.59 -85.27 3.82
C ASP A 35 104.11 -85.35 4.22
N HIS A 36 103.79 -86.10 5.27
CA HIS A 36 102.45 -86.15 5.85
C HIS A 36 102.04 -84.78 6.43
N LEU A 37 102.90 -84.12 7.21
CA LEU A 37 102.63 -82.77 7.74
C LEU A 37 102.46 -81.73 6.64
N LYS A 38 103.23 -81.81 5.55
CA LYS A 38 103.05 -80.94 4.38
C LYS A 38 101.69 -81.16 3.72
N GLN A 39 101.26 -82.42 3.58
CA GLN A 39 99.95 -82.74 3.02
C GLN A 39 98.82 -82.20 3.90
N GLU A 40 98.91 -82.36 5.22
CA GLU A 40 97.95 -81.81 6.18
C GLU A 40 97.94 -80.27 6.16
N MET A 41 99.11 -79.64 6.12
CA MET A 41 99.23 -78.19 5.97
C MET A 41 98.59 -77.70 4.67
N ASN A 42 98.84 -78.37 3.54
CA ASN A 42 98.20 -78.03 2.27
C ASN A 42 96.68 -78.20 2.31
N LYS A 43 96.16 -79.25 2.97
CA LYS A 43 94.71 -79.39 3.18
C LYS A 43 94.15 -78.22 4.01
N LYS A 44 94.81 -77.87 5.11
CA LYS A 44 94.42 -76.74 5.96
C LYS A 44 94.46 -75.42 5.21
N GLU A 45 95.44 -75.21 4.33
CA GLU A 45 95.52 -74.06 3.43
C GLU A 45 94.29 -73.99 2.51
N THR A 46 93.90 -75.11 1.88
CA THR A 46 92.72 -75.16 1.00
C THR A 46 91.40 -74.98 1.77
N GLU A 47 91.30 -75.53 2.98
CA GLU A 47 90.15 -75.33 3.87
C GLU A 47 90.04 -73.84 4.27
N MET A 48 91.17 -73.22 4.63
CA MET A 48 91.24 -71.80 4.99
C MET A 48 90.81 -70.91 3.82
N GLN A 49 91.30 -71.18 2.60
CA GLN A 49 90.88 -70.45 1.40
C GLN A 49 89.37 -70.60 1.14
N THR A 50 88.83 -71.82 1.28
CA THR A 50 87.39 -72.06 1.10
C THR A 50 86.55 -71.34 2.15
N LEU A 51 87.00 -71.32 3.41
CA LEU A 51 86.33 -70.59 4.49
C LEU A 51 86.40 -69.08 4.28
N GLN A 52 87.53 -68.55 3.80
CA GLN A 52 87.67 -67.14 3.45
C GLN A 52 86.66 -66.72 2.38
N THR A 53 86.55 -67.49 1.29
CA THR A 53 85.56 -67.21 0.24
C THR A 53 84.12 -67.25 0.78
N LYS A 54 83.81 -68.19 1.68
CA LYS A 54 82.48 -68.24 2.34
C LYS A 54 82.24 -67.02 3.21
N LEU A 55 83.25 -66.58 3.97
CA LEU A 55 83.16 -65.39 4.81
C LEU A 55 82.90 -64.14 3.96
N ASP A 56 83.65 -63.96 2.88
CA ASP A 56 83.48 -62.84 1.95
C ASP A 56 82.09 -62.85 1.29
N THR A 57 81.61 -64.03 0.90
CA THR A 57 80.26 -64.20 0.33
C THR A 57 79.17 -63.83 1.34
N LEU A 58 79.28 -64.30 2.58
CA LEU A 58 78.33 -63.97 3.65
C LEU A 58 78.39 -62.49 4.04
N ALA A 59 79.58 -61.88 4.02
CA ALA A 59 79.75 -60.46 4.28
C ALA A 59 79.02 -59.60 3.22
N ASN A 60 79.17 -59.97 1.93
CA ASN A 60 78.46 -59.31 0.85
C ASN A 60 76.95 -59.51 0.96
N GLN A 61 76.48 -60.73 1.20
CA GLN A 61 75.05 -61.00 1.41
C GLN A 61 74.46 -60.21 2.59
N ASN A 62 75.22 -60.05 3.67
CA ASN A 62 74.80 -59.25 4.83
C ASN A 62 74.75 -57.75 4.49
N SER A 63 75.68 -57.25 3.67
CA SER A 63 75.64 -55.89 3.14
C SER A 63 74.41 -55.65 2.27
N ASP A 64 74.10 -56.57 1.35
CA ASP A 64 72.92 -56.49 0.49
C ASP A 64 71.63 -56.50 1.31
N CYS A 65 71.54 -57.39 2.32
CA CYS A 65 70.40 -57.43 3.24
C CYS A 65 70.21 -56.11 3.99
N LYS A 66 71.30 -55.46 4.43
CA LYS A 66 71.22 -54.16 5.09
C LYS A 66 70.69 -53.07 4.16
N GLN A 67 71.20 -52.99 2.93
CA GLN A 67 70.69 -52.04 1.94
C GLN A 67 69.21 -52.29 1.62
N HIS A 68 68.79 -53.55 1.48
CA HIS A 68 67.37 -53.89 1.31
C HIS A 68 66.51 -53.41 2.48
N ILE A 69 66.98 -53.56 3.73
CA ILE A 69 66.28 -53.05 4.91
C ILE A 69 66.19 -51.52 4.89
N GLU A 70 67.25 -50.81 4.47
CA GLU A 70 67.24 -49.34 4.36
C GLU A 70 66.20 -48.87 3.34
N VAL A 71 66.17 -49.46 2.15
CA VAL A 71 65.16 -49.13 1.12
C VAL A 71 63.73 -49.38 1.63
N LEU A 72 63.51 -50.46 2.38
CA LEU A 72 62.19 -50.74 2.98
C LEU A 72 61.81 -49.71 4.05
N LYS A 73 62.78 -49.24 4.86
CA LYS A 73 62.56 -48.18 5.85
C LYS A 73 62.21 -46.86 5.17
N GLU A 74 62.94 -46.46 4.15
CA GLU A 74 62.64 -45.27 3.36
C GLU A 74 61.25 -45.36 2.74
N SER A 75 60.92 -46.50 2.13
CA SER A 75 59.59 -46.76 1.58
C SER A 75 58.48 -46.66 2.63
N LEU A 76 58.71 -47.19 3.85
CA LEU A 76 57.78 -47.09 4.95
C LEU A 76 57.56 -45.63 5.38
N THR A 77 58.65 -44.87 5.57
CA THR A 77 58.55 -43.45 5.95
C THR A 77 57.84 -42.61 4.90
N ALA A 78 58.06 -42.88 3.60
CA ALA A 78 57.33 -42.21 2.53
C ALA A 78 55.84 -42.54 2.54
N LYS A 79 55.46 -43.78 2.86
CA LYS A 79 54.05 -44.18 3.01
C LYS A 79 53.40 -43.54 4.24
N GLU A 80 54.12 -43.43 5.36
CA GLU A 80 53.63 -42.75 6.57
C GLU A 80 53.40 -41.25 6.31
N GLN A 81 54.34 -40.58 5.66
CA GLN A 81 54.16 -39.18 5.25
C GLN A 81 52.94 -39.02 4.33
N ARG A 82 52.78 -39.90 3.34
CA ARG A 82 51.62 -39.87 2.45
C ARG A 82 50.31 -40.11 3.20
N ALA A 83 50.29 -41.04 4.17
CA ALA A 83 49.12 -41.29 5.00
C ALA A 83 48.76 -40.04 5.84
N ASN A 84 49.76 -39.34 6.39
CA ASN A 84 49.54 -38.11 7.14
C ASN A 84 48.98 -36.98 6.25
N THR A 85 49.49 -36.81 5.03
CA THR A 85 48.93 -35.81 4.09
C THR A 85 47.49 -36.15 3.69
N LEU A 86 47.19 -37.42 3.40
CA LEU A 86 45.81 -37.83 3.11
C LEU A 86 44.90 -37.63 4.33
N GLN A 87 45.41 -37.85 5.54
CA GLN A 87 44.65 -37.62 6.76
C GLN A 87 44.30 -36.14 6.94
N THR A 88 45.24 -35.22 6.70
CA THR A 88 44.96 -33.78 6.77
C THR A 88 43.99 -33.32 5.69
N GLU A 89 44.07 -33.87 4.47
CA GLU A 89 43.11 -33.60 3.40
C GLU A 89 41.70 -34.08 3.78
N VAL A 90 41.57 -35.29 4.35
CA VAL A 90 40.28 -35.83 4.82
C VAL A 90 39.68 -34.95 5.91
N ASP A 91 40.48 -34.49 6.87
CA ASP A 91 39.99 -33.63 7.95
C ASP A 91 39.59 -32.24 7.43
N ALA A 92 40.31 -31.67 6.45
CA ALA A 92 39.90 -30.44 5.78
C ALA A 92 38.57 -30.61 5.01
N LEU A 93 38.37 -31.74 4.34
CA LEU A 93 37.12 -32.06 3.65
C LEU A 93 35.96 -32.23 4.63
N ARG A 94 36.18 -32.81 5.81
CA ARG A 94 35.16 -32.93 6.87
C ARG A 94 34.69 -31.56 7.36
N VAL A 95 35.61 -30.65 7.66
CA VAL A 95 35.27 -29.27 8.07
C VAL A 95 34.46 -28.57 6.97
N ARG A 96 34.91 -28.68 5.72
CA ARG A 96 34.20 -28.07 4.58
C ARG A 96 32.79 -28.66 4.37
N LEU A 97 32.61 -29.95 4.68
CA LEU A 97 31.30 -30.59 4.64
C LEU A 97 30.38 -30.04 5.74
N GLU A 98 30.86 -29.93 6.99
CA GLU A 98 30.09 -29.35 8.09
C GLU A 98 29.66 -27.90 7.81
N GLU A 99 30.55 -27.08 7.23
CA GLU A 99 30.20 -25.71 6.79
C GLU A 99 29.08 -25.70 5.75
N LYS A 100 29.12 -26.64 4.80
CA LYS A 100 28.08 -26.79 3.77
C LYS A 100 26.75 -27.26 4.36
N GLU A 101 26.77 -28.18 5.32
CA GLU A 101 25.58 -28.63 6.05
C GLU A 101 24.95 -27.50 6.86
N GLN A 102 25.75 -26.68 7.53
CA GLN A 102 25.26 -25.48 8.23
C GLN A 102 24.64 -24.47 7.26
N PHE A 103 25.27 -24.25 6.10
CA PHE A 103 24.73 -23.37 5.07
C PHE A 103 23.41 -23.89 4.50
N LEU A 104 23.32 -25.19 4.21
CA LEU A 104 22.09 -25.85 3.77
C LEU A 104 20.98 -25.69 4.81
N THR A 105 21.29 -25.93 6.09
CA THR A 105 20.33 -25.78 7.18
C THR A 105 19.77 -24.35 7.24
N LYS A 106 20.63 -23.33 7.13
CA LYS A 106 20.22 -21.92 7.06
C LYS A 106 19.34 -21.64 5.85
N LYS A 107 19.67 -22.21 4.68
CA LYS A 107 18.88 -22.06 3.45
C LYS A 107 17.51 -22.74 3.54
N THR A 108 17.44 -23.92 4.13
CA THR A 108 16.18 -24.63 4.39
C THR A 108 15.28 -23.82 5.30
N LYS A 109 15.81 -23.25 6.39
CA LYS A 109 15.03 -22.37 7.27
C LYS A 109 14.51 -21.13 6.54
N GLN A 110 15.37 -20.46 5.76
CA GLN A 110 14.96 -19.30 4.95
C GLN A 110 13.83 -19.65 3.95
N LEU A 111 13.87 -20.84 3.34
CA LEU A 111 12.82 -21.30 2.44
C LEU A 111 11.50 -21.57 3.18
N GLN A 112 11.58 -22.12 4.40
CA GLN A 112 10.41 -22.34 5.24
C GLN A 112 9.75 -21.01 5.61
N ASP A 113 10.53 -20.03 6.09
CA ASP A 113 10.03 -18.71 6.49
C ASP A 113 9.33 -18.00 5.31
N LEU A 114 9.93 -18.06 4.11
CA LEU A 114 9.33 -17.51 2.89
C LEU A 114 8.05 -18.26 2.46
N SER A 115 7.99 -19.57 2.69
CA SER A 115 6.78 -20.37 2.42
C SER A 115 5.63 -19.96 3.34
N ASP A 116 5.92 -19.73 4.62
CA ASP A 116 4.93 -19.32 5.62
C ASP A 116 4.42 -17.89 5.35
N GLU A 117 5.33 -16.98 4.97
CA GLU A 117 4.95 -15.63 4.52
C GLU A 117 4.07 -15.67 3.27
N LYS A 118 4.43 -16.48 2.27
CA LYS A 118 3.61 -16.69 1.07
C LYS A 118 2.21 -17.21 1.42
N SER A 119 2.11 -18.16 2.35
CA SER A 119 0.83 -18.69 2.83
C SER A 119 -0.02 -17.59 3.47
N THR A 120 0.60 -16.75 4.31
CA THR A 120 -0.04 -15.62 4.97
C THR A 120 -0.57 -14.60 3.95
N LEU A 121 0.27 -14.16 3.02
CA LEU A 121 -0.11 -13.25 1.94
C LEU A 121 -1.21 -13.82 1.05
N THR A 122 -1.20 -15.13 0.80
CA THR A 122 -2.28 -15.80 0.05
C THR A 122 -3.62 -15.70 0.79
N GLY A 123 -3.60 -15.82 2.12
CA GLY A 123 -4.77 -15.59 2.97
C GLY A 123 -5.28 -14.15 2.88
N GLU A 124 -4.39 -13.17 3.04
CA GLU A 124 -4.76 -11.74 2.94
C GLU A 124 -5.35 -11.38 1.57
N ILE A 125 -4.78 -11.91 0.48
CA ILE A 125 -5.30 -11.69 -0.87
C ILE A 125 -6.72 -12.24 -1.00
N ARG A 126 -7.00 -13.41 -0.42
CA ARG A 126 -8.36 -13.98 -0.43
C ARG A 126 -9.33 -13.08 0.32
N ASP A 127 -8.97 -12.65 1.53
CA ASP A 127 -9.84 -11.82 2.37
C ASP A 127 -10.12 -10.45 1.71
N LEU A 128 -9.11 -9.86 1.05
CA LEU A 128 -9.27 -8.63 0.27
C LEU A 128 -10.17 -8.83 -0.96
N LYS A 129 -10.09 -9.98 -1.63
CA LYS A 129 -11.00 -10.31 -2.74
C LYS A 129 -12.44 -10.43 -2.27
N ASP A 130 -12.68 -11.12 -1.16
CA ASP A 130 -14.02 -11.25 -0.59
C ASP A 130 -14.59 -9.87 -0.19
N MET A 131 -13.74 -9.01 0.40
CA MET A 131 -14.12 -7.64 0.72
C MET A 131 -14.45 -6.81 -0.52
N LEU A 132 -13.67 -6.95 -1.60
CA LEU A 132 -13.92 -6.28 -2.86
C LEU A 132 -15.26 -6.73 -3.46
N GLU A 133 -15.54 -8.03 -3.46
CA GLU A 133 -16.82 -8.56 -3.96
C GLU A 133 -18.01 -8.00 -3.18
N VAL A 134 -17.91 -7.89 -1.86
CA VAL A 134 -18.95 -7.25 -1.03
C VAL A 134 -19.14 -5.78 -1.41
N LYS A 135 -18.04 -5.04 -1.64
CA LYS A 135 -18.11 -3.64 -2.07
C LYS A 135 -18.74 -3.51 -3.46
N GLU A 136 -18.39 -4.36 -4.41
CA GLU A 136 -18.98 -4.39 -5.75
C GLU A 136 -20.49 -4.65 -5.69
N ARG A 137 -20.93 -5.64 -4.91
CA ARG A 137 -22.37 -5.89 -4.70
C ARG A 137 -23.07 -4.67 -4.12
N LYS A 138 -22.46 -3.96 -3.17
CA LYS A 138 -23.03 -2.76 -2.56
C LYS A 138 -23.10 -1.59 -3.55
N VAL A 139 -22.07 -1.39 -4.37
CA VAL A 139 -22.07 -0.42 -5.46
C VAL A 139 -23.20 -0.73 -6.45
N ASN A 140 -23.37 -1.98 -6.86
CA ASN A 140 -24.45 -2.39 -7.76
C ASN A 140 -25.84 -2.12 -7.17
N VAL A 141 -26.04 -2.38 -5.87
CA VAL A 141 -27.30 -2.06 -5.17
C VAL A 141 -27.56 -0.55 -5.16
N LEU A 142 -26.53 0.26 -4.87
CA LEU A 142 -26.65 1.71 -4.88
C LEU A 142 -26.93 2.25 -6.28
N GLN A 143 -26.26 1.73 -7.31
CA GLN A 143 -26.52 2.07 -8.71
C GLN A 143 -27.98 1.78 -9.09
N LYS A 144 -28.51 0.58 -8.79
CA LYS A 144 -29.93 0.26 -9.02
C LYS A 144 -30.87 1.21 -8.28
N LYS A 145 -30.50 1.65 -7.07
CA LYS A 145 -31.30 2.61 -6.31
C LYS A 145 -31.28 4.00 -6.94
N ILE A 146 -30.14 4.43 -7.47
CA ILE A 146 -30.01 5.67 -8.23
C ILE A 146 -30.85 5.59 -9.52
N GLU A 147 -30.75 4.50 -10.27
CA GLU A 147 -31.58 4.25 -11.46
C GLU A 147 -33.07 4.28 -11.14
N ASN A 148 -33.50 3.62 -10.07
CA ASN A 148 -34.90 3.63 -9.63
C ASN A 148 -35.39 5.04 -9.23
N LEU A 149 -34.56 5.85 -8.58
CA LEU A 149 -34.89 7.24 -8.24
C LEU A 149 -34.88 8.16 -9.47
N ASN A 150 -34.04 7.85 -10.45
CA ASN A 150 -33.97 8.52 -11.76
C ASN A 150 -34.97 7.94 -12.76
N THR A 151 -35.97 7.16 -12.32
CA THR A 151 -36.96 6.64 -13.27
C THR A 151 -37.79 7.79 -13.82
N ASP A 152 -37.76 7.88 -15.14
CA ASP A 152 -38.68 8.65 -15.97
C ASP A 152 -40.14 8.42 -15.59
N THR A 153 -40.49 7.35 -14.87
CA THR A 153 -41.84 7.12 -14.34
C THR A 153 -42.24 8.10 -13.24
N ALA A 154 -41.36 8.39 -12.27
CA ALA A 154 -41.66 9.37 -11.21
C ALA A 154 -41.71 10.80 -11.78
N LEU A 155 -40.80 11.10 -12.70
CA LEU A 155 -40.79 12.38 -13.42
C LEU A 155 -42.02 12.50 -14.34
N ALA A 156 -42.35 11.49 -15.13
CA ALA A 156 -43.54 11.49 -16.00
C ALA A 156 -44.84 11.62 -15.21
N THR A 157 -44.95 10.98 -14.04
CA THR A 157 -46.14 11.14 -13.18
C THR A 157 -46.27 12.57 -12.65
N LEU A 158 -45.15 13.21 -12.30
CA LEU A 158 -45.14 14.61 -11.88
C LEU A 158 -45.42 15.56 -13.04
N GLU A 159 -44.89 15.29 -14.23
CA GLU A 159 -45.17 16.04 -15.46
C GLU A 159 -46.65 15.95 -15.85
N GLU A 160 -47.26 14.77 -15.80
CA GLU A 160 -48.68 14.57 -16.07
C GLU A 160 -49.56 15.29 -15.03
N ALA A 161 -49.20 15.21 -13.75
CA ALA A 161 -49.91 15.93 -12.69
C ALA A 161 -49.78 17.46 -12.83
N LEU A 162 -48.62 17.96 -13.23
CA LEU A 162 -48.40 19.39 -13.51
C LEU A 162 -49.21 19.84 -14.73
N SER A 163 -49.21 19.07 -15.82
CA SER A 163 -50.00 19.37 -17.02
C SER A 163 -51.50 19.44 -16.72
N GLU A 164 -52.03 18.54 -15.88
CA GLU A 164 -53.43 18.60 -15.47
C GLU A 164 -53.73 19.83 -14.61
N LYS A 165 -52.79 20.23 -13.73
CA LYS A 165 -52.93 21.49 -12.95
C LYS A 165 -52.94 22.72 -13.84
N GLU A 166 -52.09 22.78 -14.86
CA GLU A 166 -52.07 23.87 -15.84
C GLU A 166 -53.39 23.96 -16.61
N ARG A 167 -53.94 22.82 -17.04
CA ARG A 167 -55.25 22.77 -17.70
C ARG A 167 -56.38 23.30 -16.82
N VAL A 168 -56.38 22.97 -15.52
CA VAL A 168 -57.35 23.50 -14.56
C VAL A 168 -57.20 25.02 -14.38
N ILE A 169 -55.97 25.52 -14.29
CA ILE A 169 -55.72 26.97 -14.17
C ILE A 169 -56.25 27.71 -15.40
N GLU A 170 -56.02 27.18 -16.60
CA GLU A 170 -56.48 27.81 -17.83
C GLU A 170 -58.02 27.84 -17.92
N ASN A 171 -58.69 26.74 -17.57
CA ASN A 171 -60.15 26.71 -17.49
C ASN A 171 -60.72 27.74 -16.50
N LEU A 172 -60.07 27.92 -15.35
CA LEU A 172 -60.48 28.93 -14.35
C LEU A 172 -60.25 30.36 -14.85
N ARG A 173 -59.17 30.60 -15.60
CA ARG A 173 -58.92 31.90 -16.25
C ARG A 173 -59.99 32.21 -17.28
N GLU A 174 -60.31 31.27 -18.15
CA GLU A 174 -61.38 31.46 -19.14
C GLU A 174 -62.75 31.69 -18.48
N GLN A 175 -63.04 30.98 -17.39
CA GLN A 175 -64.28 31.18 -16.64
C GLN A 175 -64.33 32.59 -16.06
N LYS A 176 -63.24 33.05 -15.42
CA LYS A 176 -63.14 34.42 -14.90
C LYS A 176 -63.33 35.46 -16.00
N ASP A 177 -62.70 35.27 -17.16
CA ASP A 177 -62.84 36.19 -18.28
C ASP A 177 -64.28 36.23 -18.84
N ARG A 178 -65.00 35.09 -18.83
CA ARG A 178 -66.44 35.06 -19.17
C ARG A 178 -67.26 35.83 -18.15
N GLU A 179 -66.99 35.65 -16.86
CA GLU A 179 -67.67 36.38 -15.78
C GLU A 179 -67.43 37.89 -15.85
N ASP A 180 -66.19 38.31 -16.14
CA ASP A 180 -65.84 39.72 -16.29
C ASP A 180 -66.49 40.33 -17.53
N ARG A 181 -66.63 39.57 -18.64
CA ARG A 181 -67.41 40.00 -19.81
C ARG A 181 -68.89 40.19 -19.47
N MET A 182 -69.51 39.22 -18.79
CA MET A 182 -70.92 39.35 -18.37
C MET A 182 -71.12 40.55 -17.44
N ARG A 183 -70.22 40.76 -16.47
CA ARG A 183 -70.27 41.96 -15.59
C ARG A 183 -70.15 43.26 -16.37
N LEU A 184 -69.31 43.28 -17.41
CA LEU A 184 -69.15 44.45 -18.26
C LEU A 184 -70.43 44.74 -19.05
N GLU A 185 -71.04 43.71 -19.63
CA GLU A 185 -72.32 43.79 -20.35
C GLU A 185 -73.46 44.25 -19.42
N ASP A 186 -73.56 43.69 -18.21
CA ASP A 186 -74.52 44.11 -17.18
C ASP A 186 -74.32 45.58 -16.77
N MET A 187 -73.07 46.02 -16.60
CA MET A 187 -72.76 47.42 -16.30
C MET A 187 -73.16 48.35 -17.45
N GLU A 188 -72.98 47.93 -18.70
CA GLU A 188 -73.41 48.70 -19.87
C GLU A 188 -74.93 48.78 -20.00
N LEU A 189 -75.65 47.70 -19.71
CA LEU A 189 -77.11 47.67 -19.62
C LEU A 189 -77.62 48.63 -18.55
N LEU A 190 -77.07 48.56 -17.33
CA LEU A 190 -77.43 49.46 -16.24
C LEU A 190 -77.12 50.93 -16.57
N LYS A 191 -76.05 51.20 -17.33
CA LYS A 191 -75.76 52.56 -17.83
C LYS A 191 -76.80 53.02 -18.85
N LYS A 192 -77.22 52.17 -19.78
CA LYS A 192 -78.28 52.49 -20.75
C LYS A 192 -79.61 52.72 -20.05
N GLU A 193 -80.00 51.87 -19.11
CA GLU A 193 -81.22 52.07 -18.32
C GLU A 193 -81.17 53.36 -17.49
N ASN A 194 -80.03 53.66 -16.84
CA ASN A 194 -79.86 54.94 -16.15
C ASN A 194 -79.97 56.13 -17.09
N GLN A 195 -79.42 56.01 -18.30
CA GLN A 195 -79.52 57.06 -19.31
C GLN A 195 -80.98 57.23 -19.78
N GLU A 196 -81.71 56.14 -20.03
CA GLU A 196 -83.14 56.19 -20.36
C GLU A 196 -83.99 56.77 -19.22
N LEU A 197 -83.70 56.40 -17.96
CA LEU A 197 -84.36 56.97 -16.80
C LEU A 197 -84.07 58.47 -16.67
N LYS A 198 -82.83 58.89 -16.95
CA LYS A 198 -82.43 60.30 -16.98
C LYS A 198 -83.16 61.06 -18.10
N ASP A 199 -83.32 60.46 -19.27
CA ASP A 199 -84.06 61.05 -20.39
C ASP A 199 -85.57 61.13 -20.10
N LYS A 200 -86.15 60.09 -19.46
CA LYS A 200 -87.55 60.09 -18.98
C LYS A 200 -87.79 61.13 -17.89
N LEU A 201 -86.86 61.27 -16.94
CA LEU A 201 -86.87 62.32 -15.92
C LEU A 201 -86.76 63.71 -16.58
N GLY A 202 -85.92 63.85 -17.60
CA GLY A 202 -85.80 65.06 -18.41
C GLY A 202 -87.05 65.41 -19.23
N GLN A 203 -87.91 64.43 -19.55
CA GLN A 203 -89.19 64.64 -20.23
C GLN A 203 -90.36 64.94 -19.26
N THR A 204 -90.26 64.54 -17.98
CA THR A 204 -91.26 64.88 -16.93
C THR A 204 -90.99 66.22 -16.25
N LEU A 205 -89.74 66.69 -16.28
CA LEU A 205 -89.32 67.97 -15.69
C LEU A 205 -89.93 69.23 -16.37
N PRO A 206 -90.19 69.30 -17.70
CA PRO A 206 -90.76 70.50 -18.33
C PRO A 206 -92.29 70.64 -18.15
N THR A 207 -93.01 69.56 -17.82
CA THR A 207 -94.47 69.54 -17.75
C THR A 207 -95.04 69.94 -16.39
N GLU A 208 -94.31 69.68 -15.30
CA GLU A 208 -94.69 70.10 -13.93
C GLU A 208 -94.17 71.50 -13.54
N LEU A 209 -93.11 71.99 -14.20
CA LEU A 209 -92.51 73.32 -13.92
C LEU A 209 -93.29 74.49 -14.53
N LEU A 210 -94.06 74.29 -15.61
CA LEU A 210 -94.85 75.36 -16.24
C LEU A 210 -95.97 75.89 -15.31
N LEU A 211 -96.50 75.05 -14.41
CA LEU A 211 -97.54 75.41 -13.45
C LEU A 211 -96.99 76.20 -12.24
N LEU A 212 -95.70 76.04 -11.94
CA LEU A 212 -95.01 76.73 -10.84
C LEU A 212 -94.38 78.06 -11.28
N VAL A 213 -94.03 78.18 -12.58
CA VAL A 213 -93.50 79.41 -13.20
C VAL A 213 -94.55 80.54 -13.25
N TYR A 214 -95.85 80.23 -13.33
CA TYR A 214 -96.92 81.25 -13.24
C TYR A 214 -97.12 81.83 -11.82
N LEU A 215 -96.65 81.16 -10.76
CA LEU A 215 -96.84 81.59 -9.37
C LEU A 215 -95.58 82.24 -8.75
N VAL A 216 -94.39 81.96 -9.29
CA VAL A 216 -93.12 82.43 -8.70
C VAL A 216 -92.45 83.58 -9.50
N HIS A 217 -93.00 83.93 -10.67
CA HIS A 217 -92.56 85.12 -11.45
C HIS A 217 -92.93 86.47 -10.79
N PHE A 218 -93.69 86.47 -9.69
CA PHE A 218 -94.08 87.71 -8.97
C PHE A 218 -93.15 88.07 -7.79
N THR A 219 -92.29 87.18 -7.29
CA THR A 219 -91.59 87.44 -6.01
C THR A 219 -90.07 87.53 -6.02
N LEU A 220 -89.34 87.18 -7.09
CA LEU A 220 -87.88 87.44 -7.10
C LEU A 220 -87.35 87.79 -8.49
N PHE A 221 -87.84 88.93 -8.97
CA PHE A 221 -87.12 89.84 -9.86
C PHE A 221 -86.03 90.54 -9.04
N MET A 222 -84.79 90.02 -9.09
CA MET A 222 -83.54 90.81 -9.19
C MET A 222 -82.30 89.90 -9.06
N SER A 223 -81.50 89.89 -10.13
CA SER A 223 -80.08 89.49 -10.23
C SER A 223 -79.71 88.04 -10.64
N PHE A 224 -79.82 87.82 -11.95
CA PHE A 224 -78.83 87.21 -12.88
C PHE A 224 -77.32 87.38 -12.46
N PRO A 225 -76.31 86.70 -13.08
CA PRO A 225 -76.25 85.29 -13.50
C PRO A 225 -74.81 84.65 -13.70
N ILE A 226 -74.78 83.36 -14.05
CA ILE A 226 -73.91 82.69 -15.09
C ILE A 226 -72.38 82.55 -14.85
N SER A 227 -71.91 81.31 -14.62
CA SER A 227 -71.27 80.49 -15.68
C SER A 227 -70.71 79.16 -15.19
N PHE A 228 -71.43 78.12 -15.58
CA PHE A 228 -70.99 76.78 -15.93
C PHE A 228 -70.00 76.81 -17.11
N ILE A 229 -68.94 75.99 -17.13
CA ILE A 229 -68.45 75.22 -18.32
C ILE A 229 -67.59 74.02 -17.87
N PHE A 230 -68.13 72.82 -18.07
CA PHE A 230 -67.63 71.70 -18.90
C PHE A 230 -66.14 71.24 -18.84
N SER A 231 -66.01 69.95 -18.50
CA SER A 231 -65.38 68.86 -19.30
C SER A 231 -63.98 68.31 -19.02
N LEU A 232 -63.95 66.97 -19.09
CA LEU A 232 -62.85 66.06 -19.45
C LEU A 232 -61.74 65.96 -18.38
N THR A 233 -61.22 64.81 -17.95
CA THR A 233 -60.83 63.59 -18.69
C THR A 233 -60.45 62.47 -17.68
N CYS A 234 -60.29 61.23 -18.17
CA CYS A 234 -60.02 59.96 -17.49
C CYS A 234 -58.68 59.79 -16.71
N LYS A 235 -58.76 58.92 -15.67
CA LYS A 235 -57.78 57.98 -15.04
C LYS A 235 -56.59 58.59 -14.25
N PRO A 236 -55.99 57.89 -13.25
CA PRO A 236 -56.07 56.46 -12.89
C PRO A 236 -56.34 56.15 -11.38
N TYR A 237 -56.69 54.88 -11.10
CA TYR A 237 -56.70 54.26 -9.76
C TYR A 237 -55.28 54.07 -9.21
N PRO A 238 -55.10 54.15 -7.89
CA PRO A 238 -54.45 53.05 -7.18
C PRO A 238 -55.21 52.60 -5.93
N ASP A 239 -55.41 51.28 -5.89
CA ASP A 239 -55.23 50.36 -4.76
C ASP A 239 -54.89 50.98 -3.39
N LYS A 240 -55.81 50.86 -2.42
CA LYS A 240 -55.54 50.46 -1.02
C LYS A 240 -56.80 49.85 -0.42
N GLY A 241 -56.66 48.62 0.07
CA GLY A 241 -57.61 48.02 0.99
C GLY A 241 -57.69 48.80 2.30
N GLU A 242 -58.87 48.76 2.90
CA GLU A 242 -59.07 48.54 4.34
C GLU A 242 -60.58 48.39 4.58
N GLU A 243 -60.96 47.21 5.06
CA GLU A 243 -62.29 46.92 5.57
C GLU A 243 -62.62 47.90 6.70
N SER A 244 -63.50 48.86 6.42
CA SER A 244 -64.15 49.65 7.46
C SER A 244 -65.43 48.94 7.86
N ILE A 245 -65.33 48.24 8.98
CA ILE A 245 -66.43 47.68 9.75
C ILE A 245 -67.55 48.72 9.86
N GLN A 246 -68.68 48.29 9.33
CA GLN A 246 -70.01 48.87 9.39
C GLN A 246 -70.37 49.33 10.81
N LYS A 247 -70.25 50.62 11.13
CA LYS A 247 -71.00 51.24 12.24
C LYS A 247 -72.27 51.88 11.68
N LYS A 248 -73.32 51.06 11.52
CA LYS A 248 -74.70 51.56 11.48
C LYS A 248 -74.99 52.23 12.83
N ASN A 249 -74.96 53.55 12.87
CA ASN A 249 -75.46 54.31 14.01
C ASN A 249 -77.00 54.24 14.00
N TYR A 250 -77.56 53.41 14.86
CA TYR A 250 -78.98 53.43 15.22
C TYR A 250 -79.16 54.47 16.32
N ASN A 251 -79.40 55.73 15.95
CA ASN A 251 -79.90 56.76 16.86
C ASN A 251 -81.13 57.40 16.24
N ASN A 252 -82.24 56.67 16.31
CA ASN A 252 -83.57 57.21 16.14
C ASN A 252 -84.28 57.07 17.48
N TYR A 253 -84.19 58.07 18.36
CA TYR A 253 -85.20 58.36 19.39
C TYR A 253 -85.11 59.82 19.86
N LEU A 254 -86.20 60.55 19.58
CA LEU A 254 -86.76 61.70 20.32
C LEU A 254 -86.08 63.09 20.28
N SER A 255 -86.52 63.84 19.27
CA SER A 255 -86.95 65.26 19.23
C SER A 255 -87.35 65.92 20.57
N LEU A 256 -87.01 67.22 20.75
CA LEU A 256 -88.01 68.21 21.20
C LEU A 256 -87.66 69.64 20.73
N LYS A 257 -88.48 70.15 19.82
CA LYS A 257 -88.53 71.55 19.38
C LYS A 257 -89.04 72.42 20.53
N HIS A 258 -88.29 73.45 20.92
CA HIS A 258 -88.86 74.60 21.62
C HIS A 258 -89.64 75.46 20.62
N PHE A 259 -90.96 75.37 20.63
CA PHE A 259 -91.83 76.42 20.09
C PHE A 259 -92.96 76.66 21.10
N THR A 260 -92.94 77.85 21.67
CA THR A 260 -93.86 78.35 22.70
C THR A 260 -95.25 78.64 22.12
N PRO A 261 -96.35 78.16 22.71
CA PRO A 261 -97.66 78.74 22.46
C PRO A 261 -97.92 79.86 23.48
N SER A 262 -98.07 81.08 22.99
CA SER A 262 -98.88 82.10 23.66
C SER A 262 -100.32 81.87 23.19
N LEU A 263 -101.19 81.39 24.07
CA LEU A 263 -102.55 81.91 24.22
C LEU A 263 -103.27 81.22 25.40
N ASN A 264 -103.66 82.08 26.34
CA ASN A 264 -104.65 81.98 27.42
C ASN A 264 -105.59 80.77 27.48
N GLY A 265 -105.80 80.29 28.71
CA GLY A 265 -107.15 79.93 29.19
C GLY A 265 -107.29 78.57 29.88
N THR A 266 -107.32 78.60 31.21
CA THR A 266 -108.11 77.73 32.11
C THR A 266 -107.43 76.48 32.72
N SER A 267 -107.17 76.62 34.02
CA SER A 267 -106.97 75.61 35.08
C SER A 267 -105.73 74.70 35.02
N ARG A 268 -104.71 75.07 35.81
CA ARG A 268 -103.57 74.21 36.16
C ARG A 268 -103.97 73.21 37.25
N SER A 269 -103.59 71.93 37.05
CA SER A 269 -103.34 70.97 38.14
C SER A 269 -101.84 70.97 38.47
N PRO A 270 -101.42 71.15 39.73
CA PRO A 270 -100.02 71.08 40.17
C PRO A 270 -99.34 69.72 39.90
N ASP A 271 -100.13 68.65 39.83
CA ASP A 271 -99.67 67.25 39.79
C ASP A 271 -99.04 66.86 38.44
N ILE A 272 -99.54 67.44 37.33
CA ILE A 272 -99.04 67.15 35.97
C ILE A 272 -97.68 67.82 35.74
N THR A 273 -97.47 69.00 36.32
CA THR A 273 -96.21 69.75 36.17
C THR A 273 -95.07 69.06 36.92
N GLU A 274 -95.32 68.54 38.13
CA GLU A 274 -94.31 67.79 38.89
C GLU A 274 -93.96 66.44 38.24
N ARG A 275 -94.95 65.75 37.65
CA ARG A 275 -94.72 64.51 36.91
C ARG A 275 -93.90 64.72 35.63
N LEU A 276 -94.07 65.84 34.94
CA LEU A 276 -93.20 66.22 33.81
C LEU A 276 -91.77 66.49 34.26
N ARG A 277 -91.57 67.18 35.39
CA ARG A 277 -90.24 67.45 35.96
C ARG A 277 -89.49 66.16 36.33
N LEU A 278 -90.18 65.19 36.92
CA LEU A 278 -89.61 63.88 37.25
C LEU A 278 -89.24 63.07 36.00
N LEU A 279 -90.09 63.10 34.96
CA LEU A 279 -89.78 62.46 33.67
C LEU A 279 -88.58 63.12 32.97
N GLU A 280 -88.45 64.44 33.02
CA GLU A 280 -87.28 65.16 32.49
C GLU A 280 -85.99 64.80 33.26
N GLN A 281 -86.08 64.64 34.58
CA GLN A 281 -84.97 64.18 35.43
C GLN A 281 -84.60 62.71 35.13
N GLU A 282 -85.58 61.85 34.90
CA GLU A 282 -85.40 60.44 34.52
C GLU A 282 -84.72 60.32 33.14
N VAL A 283 -85.18 61.11 32.16
CA VAL A 283 -84.56 61.18 30.82
C VAL A 283 -83.13 61.71 30.92
N SER A 284 -82.87 62.67 31.80
CA SER A 284 -81.52 63.18 32.05
C SER A 284 -80.61 62.09 32.65
N ARG A 285 -81.10 61.32 33.62
CA ARG A 285 -80.37 60.16 34.17
C ARG A 285 -80.07 59.11 33.10
N TYR A 286 -81.05 58.74 32.27
CA TYR A 286 -80.83 57.76 31.20
C TYR A 286 -79.85 58.25 30.14
N ARG A 287 -79.86 59.55 29.81
CA ARG A 287 -78.86 60.15 28.92
C ARG A 287 -77.46 60.09 29.51
N GLU A 288 -77.30 60.43 30.79
CA GLU A 288 -76.01 60.32 31.48
C GLU A 288 -75.51 58.87 31.55
N GLU A 289 -76.40 57.91 31.87
CA GLU A 289 -76.05 56.48 31.94
C GLU A 289 -75.68 55.89 30.58
N SER A 290 -76.39 56.30 29.52
CA SER A 290 -76.05 55.93 28.14
C SER A 290 -74.70 56.51 27.72
N VAL A 291 -74.37 57.74 28.12
CA VAL A 291 -73.05 58.35 27.83
C VAL A 291 -71.94 57.63 28.59
N LYS A 292 -72.16 57.25 29.86
CA LYS A 292 -71.20 56.44 30.64
C LYS A 292 -71.00 55.06 30.04
N SER A 293 -72.09 54.39 29.64
CA SER A 293 -72.04 53.08 28.98
C SER A 293 -71.32 53.17 27.64
N GLN A 294 -71.57 54.23 26.86
CA GLN A 294 -70.88 54.47 25.60
C GLN A 294 -69.38 54.73 25.82
N ALA A 295 -69.02 55.51 26.84
CA ALA A 295 -67.62 55.75 27.20
C ALA A 295 -66.91 54.45 27.64
N GLU A 296 -67.60 53.56 28.36
CA GLU A 296 -67.04 52.24 28.73
C GLU A 296 -66.89 51.33 27.51
N VAL A 297 -67.87 51.32 26.59
CA VAL A 297 -67.74 50.60 25.32
C VAL A 297 -66.55 51.13 24.52
N ASP A 298 -66.36 52.44 24.44
CA ASP A 298 -65.23 53.03 23.72
C ASP A 298 -63.89 52.70 24.40
N ARG A 299 -63.84 52.69 25.74
CA ARG A 299 -62.68 52.24 26.53
C ARG A 299 -62.35 50.76 26.28
N LEU A 300 -63.35 49.87 26.28
CA LEU A 300 -63.17 48.44 26.02
C LEU A 300 -62.75 48.19 24.58
N MET A 301 -63.32 48.91 23.61
CA MET A 301 -62.90 48.83 22.21
C MET A 301 -61.46 49.31 22.01
N ALA A 302 -61.03 50.36 22.72
CA ALA A 302 -59.63 50.79 22.72
C ALA A 302 -58.71 49.71 23.31
N ALA A 303 -59.08 49.14 24.47
CA ALA A 303 -58.32 48.06 25.10
C ALA A 303 -58.22 46.79 24.23
N LEU A 304 -59.28 46.47 23.47
CA LEU A 304 -59.27 45.36 22.52
C LEU A 304 -58.28 45.61 21.38
N ARG A 305 -58.28 46.81 20.80
CA ARG A 305 -57.32 47.20 19.76
C ARG A 305 -55.88 47.14 20.27
N ASP A 306 -55.64 47.64 21.47
CA ASP A 306 -54.32 47.57 22.10
C ASP A 306 -53.88 46.10 22.31
N ALA A 307 -54.79 45.23 22.77
CA ALA A 307 -54.50 43.80 22.91
C ALA A 307 -54.28 43.08 21.57
N GLU A 308 -55.01 43.45 20.51
CA GLU A 308 -54.83 42.92 19.16
C GLU A 308 -53.46 43.32 18.59
N THR A 309 -53.04 44.57 18.80
CA THR A 309 -51.70 45.01 18.37
C THR A 309 -50.59 44.32 19.15
N ASP A 310 -50.69 44.20 20.48
CA ASP A 310 -49.73 43.47 21.31
C ASP A 310 -49.62 42.00 20.92
N ARG A 311 -50.76 41.35 20.62
CA ARG A 311 -50.80 39.99 20.10
C ARG A 311 -50.05 39.89 18.76
N SER A 312 -50.32 40.80 17.82
CA SER A 312 -49.63 40.84 16.53
C SER A 312 -48.11 40.98 16.68
N PHE A 313 -47.65 41.84 17.59
CA PHE A 313 -46.22 41.97 17.90
C PHE A 313 -45.61 40.69 18.47
N LYS A 314 -46.32 40.01 19.39
CA LYS A 314 -45.88 38.74 19.97
C LYS A 314 -45.80 37.61 18.93
N ASP A 315 -46.83 37.48 18.08
CA ASP A 315 -46.86 36.48 17.02
C ASP A 315 -45.71 36.69 16.02
N LYS A 316 -45.42 37.95 15.66
CA LYS A 316 -44.26 38.30 14.82
C LYS A 316 -42.94 37.90 15.48
N LYS A 317 -42.78 38.18 16.78
CA LYS A 317 -41.56 37.80 17.54
C LYS A 317 -41.39 36.29 17.63
N ILE A 318 -42.48 35.53 17.81
CA ILE A 318 -42.44 34.06 17.81
C ILE A 318 -41.98 33.56 16.44
N SER A 319 -42.58 34.06 15.35
CA SER A 319 -42.19 33.70 13.99
C SER A 319 -40.71 34.00 13.70
N ASP A 320 -40.20 35.15 14.14
CA ASP A 320 -38.79 35.51 13.97
C ASP A 320 -37.86 34.58 14.75
N LEU A 321 -38.22 34.20 15.98
CA LEU A 321 -37.45 33.25 16.79
C LEU A 321 -37.47 31.83 16.19
N GLU A 322 -38.60 31.37 15.66
CA GLU A 322 -38.72 30.07 15.00
C GLU A 322 -37.91 30.01 13.70
N ARG A 323 -37.91 31.10 12.91
CA ARG A 323 -37.05 31.26 11.74
C ARG A 323 -35.58 31.22 12.15
N GLY A 324 -35.19 31.94 13.20
CA GLY A 324 -33.83 31.93 13.74
C GLY A 324 -33.37 30.53 14.18
N LYS A 325 -34.23 29.78 14.87
CA LYS A 325 -33.97 28.38 15.26
C LYS A 325 -33.79 27.47 14.05
N THR A 326 -34.62 27.64 13.02
CA THR A 326 -34.55 26.85 11.78
C THR A 326 -33.24 27.10 11.05
N ILE A 327 -32.86 28.37 10.89
CA ILE A 327 -31.59 28.77 10.30
C ILE A 327 -30.42 28.18 11.11
N HIS A 328 -30.42 28.34 12.44
CA HIS A 328 -29.38 27.77 13.30
C HIS A 328 -29.28 26.24 13.15
N LYS A 329 -30.41 25.53 13.08
CA LYS A 329 -30.43 24.08 12.89
C LYS A 329 -29.84 23.67 11.53
N ILE A 330 -30.12 24.41 10.46
CA ILE A 330 -29.54 24.18 9.14
C ILE A 330 -28.03 24.39 9.18
N TYR A 331 -27.57 25.52 9.73
CA TYR A 331 -26.13 25.79 9.87
C TYR A 331 -25.43 24.74 10.73
N PHE A 332 -26.00 24.37 11.87
CA PHE A 332 -25.43 23.33 12.75
C PHE A 332 -25.32 21.98 12.02
N THR A 333 -26.36 21.58 11.28
CA THR A 333 -26.35 20.33 10.49
C THR A 333 -25.29 20.38 9.39
N TYR A 334 -25.18 21.51 8.69
CA TYR A 334 -24.19 21.71 7.64
C TYR A 334 -22.75 21.65 8.19
N TYR A 335 -22.46 22.36 9.28
CA TYR A 335 -21.14 22.34 9.93
C TYR A 335 -20.82 20.97 10.51
N SER A 336 -21.77 20.29 11.15
CA SER A 336 -21.56 18.94 11.68
C SER A 336 -21.27 17.91 10.59
N PHE A 337 -21.96 18.01 9.44
CA PHE A 337 -21.74 17.13 8.29
C PHE A 337 -20.38 17.41 7.62
N SER A 338 -20.05 18.68 7.39
CA SER A 338 -18.77 19.09 6.82
C SER A 338 -17.59 18.71 7.73
N PHE A 339 -17.75 18.87 9.06
CA PHE A 339 -16.74 18.46 10.03
C PHE A 339 -16.50 16.95 10.02
N GLY A 340 -17.57 16.14 9.95
CA GLY A 340 -17.45 14.68 9.86
C GLY A 340 -16.69 14.22 8.60
N GLN A 341 -16.96 14.83 7.44
CA GLN A 341 -16.20 14.55 6.22
C GLN A 341 -14.72 14.93 6.34
N LEU A 342 -14.42 16.07 6.95
CA LEU A 342 -13.04 16.52 7.16
C LEU A 342 -12.28 15.57 8.09
N GLU A 343 -12.93 15.09 9.16
CA GLU A 343 -12.33 14.12 10.08
C GLU A 343 -12.04 12.78 9.39
N GLU A 344 -12.95 12.30 8.56
CA GLU A 344 -12.75 11.08 7.78
C GLU A 344 -11.59 11.22 6.78
N LEU A 345 -11.50 12.36 6.08
CA LEU A 345 -10.39 12.67 5.18
C LEU A 345 -9.05 12.76 5.93
N MET A 346 -9.02 13.39 7.11
CA MET A 346 -7.81 13.43 7.95
C MET A 346 -7.37 12.04 8.38
N ARG A 347 -8.31 11.17 8.79
CA ARG A 347 -7.99 9.77 9.14
C ARG A 347 -7.47 8.98 7.94
N ALA A 348 -8.06 9.17 6.77
CA ALA A 348 -7.58 8.55 5.53
C ALA A 348 -6.17 9.03 5.16
N LEU A 349 -5.91 10.34 5.30
CA LEU A 349 -4.59 10.92 5.07
C LEU A 349 -3.55 10.34 6.05
N GLU A 350 -3.86 10.25 7.34
CA GLU A 350 -2.94 9.68 8.32
C GLU A 350 -2.65 8.20 8.02
N LYS A 351 -3.68 7.43 7.66
CA LYS A 351 -3.50 6.04 7.25
C LYS A 351 -2.59 5.90 6.03
N THR A 352 -2.80 6.72 5.00
CA THR A 352 -1.91 6.70 3.81
C THR A 352 -0.48 7.11 4.14
N ARG A 353 -0.27 8.00 5.11
CA ARG A 353 1.04 8.37 5.61
C ARG A 353 1.73 7.20 6.32
N GLU A 354 1.01 6.49 7.18
CA GLU A 354 1.53 5.28 7.86
C GLU A 354 1.89 4.18 6.84
N GLU A 355 1.03 3.93 5.85
CA GLU A 355 1.30 2.98 4.76
C GLU A 355 2.54 3.40 3.94
N LEU A 356 2.72 4.69 3.68
CA LEU A 356 3.90 5.23 3.01
C LEU A 356 5.18 5.00 3.84
N ASP A 357 5.13 5.22 5.15
CA ASP A 357 6.30 5.01 6.00
C ASP A 357 6.62 3.51 6.16
N ALA A 358 5.61 2.64 6.21
CA ALA A 358 5.79 1.19 6.19
C ALA A 358 6.38 0.71 4.84
N THR A 359 5.99 1.30 3.71
CA THR A 359 6.59 0.97 2.41
C THR A 359 8.02 1.47 2.28
N LYS A 360 8.36 2.67 2.80
CA LYS A 360 9.76 3.15 2.86
C LYS A 360 10.65 2.22 3.69
N MET A 361 10.17 1.75 4.83
CA MET A 361 10.91 0.80 5.66
C MET A 361 11.16 -0.51 4.92
N ARG A 362 10.13 -1.09 4.28
CA ARG A 362 10.28 -2.30 3.45
C ARG A 362 11.23 -2.11 2.27
N LEU A 363 11.22 -0.93 1.64
CA LEU A 363 12.16 -0.60 0.57
C LEU A 363 13.60 -0.57 1.08
N SER A 364 13.84 0.08 2.22
CA SER A 364 15.16 0.17 2.84
C SER A 364 15.71 -1.22 3.19
N THR A 365 14.91 -2.09 3.81
CA THR A 365 15.32 -3.46 4.13
C THR A 365 15.59 -4.30 2.88
N THR A 366 14.80 -4.12 1.83
CA THR A 366 15.00 -4.82 0.55
C THR A 366 16.28 -4.35 -0.14
N GLN A 367 16.57 -3.04 -0.13
CA GLN A 367 17.80 -2.47 -0.67
C GLN A 367 19.04 -2.98 0.07
N GLN A 368 18.98 -3.07 1.41
CA GLN A 368 20.07 -3.66 2.20
C GLN A 368 20.31 -5.12 1.82
N SER A 369 19.25 -5.93 1.73
CA SER A 369 19.34 -7.34 1.34
C SER A 369 19.93 -7.51 -0.07
N LEU A 370 19.56 -6.62 -1.00
CA LEU A 370 20.15 -6.61 -2.34
C LEU A 370 21.65 -6.28 -2.30
N HIS A 371 22.05 -5.26 -1.54
CA HIS A 371 23.44 -4.88 -1.38
C HIS A 371 24.31 -6.01 -0.79
N GLU A 372 23.80 -6.70 0.23
CA GLU A 372 24.46 -7.87 0.83
C GLU A 372 24.59 -9.02 -0.19
N ARG A 373 23.56 -9.26 -1.00
CA ARG A 373 23.60 -10.28 -2.06
C ARG A 373 24.59 -9.93 -3.17
N ASP A 374 24.66 -8.67 -3.58
CA ASP A 374 25.63 -8.21 -4.57
C ASP A 374 27.06 -8.35 -4.04
N GLY A 375 27.30 -8.01 -2.77
CA GLY A 375 28.56 -8.27 -2.09
C GLY A 375 28.94 -9.74 -2.10
N HIS A 376 27.99 -10.62 -1.77
CA HIS A 376 28.22 -12.07 -1.78
C HIS A 376 28.51 -12.61 -3.20
N LEU A 377 27.79 -12.15 -4.22
CA LEU A 377 28.04 -12.51 -5.61
C LEU A 377 29.42 -12.05 -6.07
N ASN A 378 29.86 -10.87 -5.67
CA ASN A 378 31.19 -10.36 -6.00
C ASN A 378 32.29 -11.21 -5.36
N ASN A 379 32.12 -11.59 -4.09
CA ASN A 379 33.03 -12.49 -3.39
C ASN A 379 33.11 -13.87 -4.08
N LEU A 380 31.98 -14.47 -4.44
CA LEU A 380 31.95 -15.73 -5.19
C LEU A 380 32.63 -15.62 -6.56
N ARG A 381 32.48 -14.49 -7.26
CA ARG A 381 33.17 -14.23 -8.53
C ARG A 381 34.68 -14.11 -8.34
N GLN A 382 35.13 -13.42 -7.30
CA GLN A 382 36.56 -13.30 -6.99
C GLN A 382 37.16 -14.64 -6.59
N GLU A 383 36.47 -15.40 -5.75
CA GLU A 383 36.90 -16.74 -5.33
C GLU A 383 36.99 -17.69 -6.52
N ARG A 384 36.00 -17.67 -7.43
CA ARG A 384 36.06 -18.45 -8.68
C ARG A 384 37.25 -18.06 -9.54
N ARG A 385 37.61 -16.77 -9.62
CA ARG A 385 38.81 -16.33 -10.36
C ARG A 385 40.09 -16.88 -9.75
N LYS A 386 40.24 -16.78 -8.42
CA LYS A 386 41.39 -17.35 -7.70
C LYS A 386 41.52 -18.86 -7.92
N GLN A 387 40.41 -19.59 -7.79
CA GLN A 387 40.39 -21.04 -8.03
C GLN A 387 40.79 -21.39 -9.47
N LEU A 388 40.36 -20.61 -10.46
CA LEU A 388 40.78 -20.80 -11.85
C LEU A 388 42.28 -20.53 -12.02
N GLU A 389 42.82 -19.48 -11.39
CA GLU A 389 44.25 -19.19 -11.40
C GLU A 389 45.07 -20.32 -10.76
N GLU A 390 44.64 -20.84 -9.61
CA GLU A 390 45.27 -21.97 -8.93
C GLU A 390 45.25 -23.24 -9.79
N ILE A 391 44.13 -23.56 -10.44
CA ILE A 391 44.03 -24.73 -11.33
C ILE A 391 44.98 -24.57 -12.52
N LEU A 392 45.03 -23.39 -13.13
CA LEU A 392 45.93 -23.12 -14.25
C LEU A 392 47.40 -23.22 -13.82
N GLU A 393 47.73 -22.79 -12.60
CA GLU A 393 49.08 -22.89 -12.05
C GLU A 393 49.47 -24.34 -11.75
N MET A 394 48.60 -25.09 -11.07
CA MET A 394 48.81 -26.52 -10.80
C MET A 394 49.01 -27.30 -12.08
N LYS A 395 48.19 -27.03 -13.11
CA LYS A 395 48.33 -27.69 -14.42
C LYS A 395 49.66 -27.32 -15.08
N GLN A 396 50.13 -26.08 -14.94
CA GLN A 396 51.42 -25.64 -15.49
C GLN A 396 52.59 -26.34 -14.77
N GLN A 397 52.54 -26.42 -13.44
CA GLN A 397 53.53 -27.11 -12.62
C GLN A 397 53.55 -28.61 -12.95
N ALA A 398 52.39 -29.25 -13.12
CA ALA A 398 52.30 -30.66 -13.51
C ALA A 398 52.93 -30.94 -14.87
N LEU A 399 52.72 -30.07 -15.87
CA LEU A 399 53.37 -30.18 -17.17
C LEU A 399 54.89 -30.01 -17.08
N LEU A 400 55.37 -29.02 -16.30
CA LEU A 400 56.81 -28.82 -16.07
C LEU A 400 57.45 -30.04 -15.38
N ALA A 401 56.79 -30.61 -14.37
CA ALA A 401 57.25 -31.80 -13.67
C ALA A 401 57.32 -33.01 -14.63
N ALA A 402 56.29 -33.22 -15.45
CA ALA A 402 56.29 -34.29 -16.45
C ALA A 402 57.42 -34.13 -17.49
N ILE A 403 57.69 -32.91 -17.96
CA ILE A 403 58.81 -32.63 -18.88
C ILE A 403 60.15 -32.96 -18.18
N SER A 404 60.33 -32.51 -16.94
CA SER A 404 61.54 -32.80 -16.16
C SER A 404 61.75 -34.30 -15.94
N GLU A 405 60.68 -35.06 -15.70
CA GLU A 405 60.74 -36.52 -15.58
C GLU A 405 61.18 -37.17 -16.91
N LYS A 406 60.66 -36.71 -18.06
CA LYS A 406 61.10 -37.19 -19.37
C LYS A 406 62.59 -36.88 -19.61
N ASP A 407 63.05 -35.69 -19.24
CA ASP A 407 64.47 -35.32 -19.36
C ASP A 407 65.38 -36.19 -18.48
N ALA A 408 64.96 -36.50 -17.25
CA ALA A 408 65.69 -37.41 -16.36
C ALA A 408 65.76 -38.84 -16.93
N ASN A 409 64.65 -39.36 -17.47
CA ASN A 409 64.60 -40.68 -18.07
C ASN A 409 65.47 -40.77 -19.34
N ILE A 410 65.46 -39.72 -20.18
CA ILE A 410 66.34 -39.62 -21.34
C ILE A 410 67.81 -39.67 -20.89
N ALA A 411 68.21 -38.86 -19.91
CA ALA A 411 69.57 -38.82 -19.40
C ALA A 411 70.02 -40.18 -18.83
N LEU A 412 69.16 -40.85 -18.06
CA LEU A 412 69.44 -42.18 -17.52
C LEU A 412 69.63 -43.24 -18.61
N LEU A 413 68.79 -43.24 -19.65
CA LEU A 413 68.92 -44.18 -20.77
C LEU A 413 70.15 -43.89 -21.65
N GLU A 414 70.48 -42.61 -21.84
CA GLU A 414 71.67 -42.19 -22.59
C GLU A 414 72.96 -42.60 -21.87
N ILE A 415 72.99 -42.59 -20.52
CA ILE A 415 74.14 -43.02 -19.72
C ILE A 415 74.22 -44.55 -19.58
N SER A 416 73.08 -45.22 -19.36
CA SER A 416 73.05 -46.66 -19.00
C SER A 416 73.04 -47.63 -20.19
N ALA A 417 72.61 -47.18 -21.38
CA ALA A 417 72.33 -48.08 -22.51
C ALA A 417 72.70 -47.49 -23.88
N SER A 418 73.74 -46.64 -23.96
CA SER A 418 74.09 -45.82 -25.13
C SER A 418 74.25 -46.58 -26.46
N ASN A 419 74.53 -47.90 -26.43
CA ASN A 419 74.79 -48.73 -27.61
C ASN A 419 73.71 -49.78 -27.90
N ARG A 420 72.60 -49.81 -27.15
CA ARG A 420 71.50 -50.76 -27.39
C ARG A 420 70.45 -50.14 -28.29
N LYS A 421 70.19 -50.75 -29.45
CA LYS A 421 69.17 -50.30 -30.41
C LYS A 421 67.80 -50.03 -29.78
N LYS A 422 67.35 -50.90 -28.86
CA LYS A 422 66.09 -50.73 -28.11
C LYS A 422 66.09 -49.48 -27.23
N ALA A 423 67.20 -49.19 -26.55
CA ALA A 423 67.31 -47.99 -25.71
C ALA A 423 67.32 -46.71 -26.55
N GLN A 424 67.94 -46.75 -27.75
CA GLN A 424 67.90 -45.64 -28.71
C GLN A 424 66.49 -45.37 -29.25
N GLU A 425 65.71 -46.42 -29.53
CA GLU A 425 64.30 -46.31 -29.94
C GLU A 425 63.44 -45.71 -28.82
N GLU A 426 63.67 -46.11 -27.56
CA GLU A 426 62.98 -45.60 -26.37
C GLU A 426 63.33 -44.14 -26.08
N VAL A 427 64.61 -43.75 -26.19
CA VAL A 427 65.04 -42.34 -26.10
C VAL A 427 64.35 -41.47 -27.16
N MET A 428 64.25 -41.96 -28.41
CA MET A 428 63.51 -41.23 -29.45
C MET A 428 62.01 -41.12 -29.15
N ALA A 429 61.40 -42.14 -28.53
CA ALA A 429 60.00 -42.07 -28.11
C ALA A 429 59.79 -41.03 -27.00
N LEU A 430 60.65 -41.02 -25.97
CA LEU A 430 60.62 -40.06 -24.88
C LEU A 430 60.83 -38.62 -25.37
N LYS A 431 61.73 -38.39 -26.32
CA LYS A 431 61.93 -37.06 -26.96
C LYS A 431 60.66 -36.56 -27.65
N ARG A 432 59.98 -37.42 -28.41
CA ARG A 432 58.70 -37.06 -29.05
C ARG A 432 57.59 -36.77 -28.03
N GLU A 433 57.54 -37.53 -26.94
CA GLU A 433 56.57 -37.31 -25.87
C GLU A 433 56.85 -35.99 -25.13
N LYS A 434 58.12 -35.67 -24.88
CA LYS A 434 58.55 -34.39 -24.32
C LYS A 434 58.13 -33.22 -25.21
N ASP A 435 58.35 -33.32 -26.52
CA ASP A 435 57.97 -32.27 -27.47
C ASP A 435 56.46 -32.01 -27.45
N ARG A 436 55.64 -33.06 -27.30
CA ARG A 436 54.19 -32.92 -27.13
C ARG A 436 53.83 -32.20 -25.82
N LEU A 437 54.48 -32.56 -24.71
CA LEU A 437 54.26 -31.90 -23.41
C LEU A 437 54.70 -30.43 -23.43
N MET A 438 55.83 -30.12 -24.07
CA MET A 438 56.29 -28.73 -24.27
C MET A 438 55.30 -27.93 -25.11
N HIS A 439 54.71 -28.54 -26.15
CA HIS A 439 53.68 -27.88 -26.95
C HIS A 439 52.41 -27.60 -26.14
N GLN A 440 51.97 -28.55 -25.30
CA GLN A 440 50.84 -28.35 -24.37
C GLN A 440 51.12 -27.26 -23.34
N LEU A 441 52.35 -27.21 -22.79
CA LEU A 441 52.77 -26.18 -21.86
C LEU A 441 52.74 -24.79 -22.50
N LYS A 442 53.23 -24.68 -23.74
CA LYS A 442 53.21 -23.43 -24.50
C LYS A 442 51.77 -22.93 -24.73
N GLN A 443 50.88 -23.81 -25.19
CA GLN A 443 49.46 -23.47 -25.37
C GLN A 443 48.81 -23.06 -24.04
N GLN A 444 49.17 -23.71 -22.94
CA GLN A 444 48.64 -23.37 -21.63
C GLN A 444 49.10 -21.99 -21.14
N VAL A 445 50.38 -21.66 -21.32
CA VAL A 445 50.93 -20.34 -20.95
C VAL A 445 50.29 -19.25 -21.80
N GLU A 446 50.10 -19.49 -23.10
CA GLU A 446 49.38 -18.57 -24.01
C GLU A 446 47.92 -18.40 -23.59
N SER A 447 47.23 -19.48 -23.18
CA SER A 447 45.84 -19.40 -22.70
C SER A 447 45.65 -18.66 -21.37
N ARG A 448 46.72 -18.52 -20.57
CA ARG A 448 46.70 -17.80 -19.28
C ARG A 448 46.75 -16.28 -19.46
N ASN A 449 47.17 -15.80 -20.64
CA ASN A 449 47.25 -14.38 -21.01
C ASN A 449 46.43 -14.07 -22.29
N PRO A 450 45.09 -13.95 -22.22
CA PRO A 450 44.31 -13.46 -23.36
C PRO A 450 44.45 -11.95 -23.59
N PHE A 451 45.14 -11.22 -22.71
CA PHE A 451 45.32 -9.76 -22.77
C PHE A 451 46.80 -9.37 -22.59
N TYR A 452 47.61 -9.60 -23.62
CA TYR A 452 48.71 -8.71 -23.99
C TYR A 452 48.82 -8.80 -25.53
N PRO A 453 48.54 -7.71 -26.27
CA PRO A 453 48.72 -7.69 -27.73
C PRO A 453 50.18 -7.86 -28.14
#